data_AF-A0A9D8RDS7-F1
#
_entry.id   AF-A0A9D8RDS7-F1
#
_cell.length_a   1.000
_cell.length_b   1.000
_cell.length_c   1.000
_cell.angle_alpha   90.00
_cell.angle_beta   90.00
_cell.angle_gamma   90.00
#
_symmetry.space_group_name_H-M   'P 1'
#
loop_
_entity.id
_entity.type
_entity.pdbx_description
1 polymer ?
#
loop_
_entity_poly.entity_id
_entity_poly.type
_entity_poly.pdbx_seq_one_letter_code
_entity_poly.pdbx_strand_id
1 'polypeptide(L)'
;MIDLHNDALLALPADKLLSYLRQAKSDGVDEIWLSIWTTELTDPLSIITDKKAILDAIANDPSYPICRLHIEDAWFLTPDNLDQLIALHPHSIGLTWNNANNLAGGAHSRNGITAFGYQVIKTLEAADIQIDTAHLNRRSFWQFSRVTTRPIICTHTAFHAVHHHPRNLTNRQIRAIIKSKGLIGLALVPKFLTKHTTSCDIYDLIKHISYFKKHFDCTALCWGTDFYGTDTLPVHMQNYQAIRNLFNTQIIGYSVLQQPIIAYQLGNPTATRRILVTAGMHAREWIGSLTLQTWCQQINTVPANICVTAVICCNPDGVKLATGKPLSLSRHRRKLLIHANRGSDDFRLWKANIRAVDLNVNFDAGWGHGRNNLTMIAPANYIGPEPHSEPENRALLHLIRHFRPTTSLALHTKGNVIYYSRLEDQPTAEHLANQVSFQAELSTASYGGLTDYLALRCGVPSFTLELGADSLKHPIGKSHLPTLMPTLNQILNYFLMGE
;
A
#
# COMPACT_ATOMS: atom_id res chain seq x y z
N MET A 1 7.45 -13.62 -5.85
CA MET A 1 7.61 -12.87 -4.57
C MET A 1 8.35 -13.75 -3.56
N ILE A 2 9.22 -13.19 -2.71
CA ILE A 2 9.90 -13.94 -1.63
C ILE A 2 9.47 -13.37 -0.28
N ASP A 3 9.00 -14.23 0.62
CA ASP A 3 8.69 -13.92 2.01
C ASP A 3 9.66 -14.62 2.96
N LEU A 4 10.45 -13.85 3.68
CA LEU A 4 11.52 -14.34 4.56
C LEU A 4 11.03 -14.65 5.98
N HIS A 5 9.76 -14.38 6.33
CA HIS A 5 9.23 -14.67 7.65
C HIS A 5 7.71 -14.80 7.69
N ASN A 6 7.22 -15.95 8.17
CA ASN A 6 5.80 -16.27 8.23
C ASN A 6 5.52 -17.39 9.25
N ASP A 7 4.66 -17.17 10.23
CA ASP A 7 4.39 -18.10 11.33
C ASP A 7 3.27 -19.11 11.05
N ALA A 8 2.76 -19.17 9.82
CA ALA A 8 1.66 -20.05 9.44
C ALA A 8 1.92 -21.52 9.81
N LEU A 9 3.18 -21.97 9.78
CA LEU A 9 3.54 -23.36 10.08
C LEU A 9 3.22 -23.76 11.53
N LEU A 10 3.48 -22.86 12.48
CA LEU A 10 3.15 -23.08 13.88
C LEU A 10 1.67 -22.77 14.15
N ALA A 11 1.14 -21.68 13.59
CA ALA A 11 -0.18 -21.15 13.89
C ALA A 11 -1.36 -21.92 13.27
N LEU A 12 -1.15 -22.56 12.11
CA LEU A 12 -2.22 -23.25 11.39
C LEU A 12 -2.16 -24.79 11.57
N PRO A 13 -3.32 -25.45 11.64
CA PRO A 13 -3.44 -26.88 11.39
C PRO A 13 -2.95 -27.24 9.98
N ALA A 14 -2.51 -28.49 9.79
CA ALA A 14 -1.87 -28.94 8.56
C ALA A 14 -2.73 -28.75 7.30
N ASP A 15 -4.03 -29.07 7.36
CA ASP A 15 -4.96 -28.89 6.24
C ASP A 15 -5.09 -27.42 5.82
N LYS A 16 -5.25 -26.51 6.80
CA LYS A 16 -5.34 -25.07 6.56
C LYS A 16 -4.02 -24.49 6.05
N LEU A 17 -2.88 -24.96 6.56
CA LEU A 17 -1.57 -24.58 6.07
C LEU A 17 -1.40 -24.93 4.59
N LEU A 18 -1.77 -26.15 4.17
CA LEU A 18 -1.66 -26.56 2.78
C LEU A 18 -2.56 -25.73 1.86
N SER A 19 -3.81 -25.44 2.27
CA SER A 19 -4.68 -24.53 1.51
C SER A 19 -4.10 -23.12 1.40
N TYR A 20 -3.56 -22.60 2.50
CA TYR A 20 -2.90 -21.30 2.54
C TYR A 20 -1.71 -21.22 1.58
N LEU A 21 -0.83 -22.23 1.57
CA LEU A 21 0.36 -22.27 0.72
C LEU A 21 0.00 -22.37 -0.77
N ARG A 22 -1.05 -23.11 -1.14
CA ARG A 22 -1.55 -23.12 -2.53
C ARG A 22 -2.08 -21.75 -2.96
N GLN A 23 -2.80 -21.07 -2.07
CA GLN A 23 -3.26 -19.71 -2.34
C GLN A 23 -2.06 -18.75 -2.50
N ALA A 24 -1.06 -18.85 -1.63
CA ALA A 24 0.17 -18.06 -1.74
C ALA A 24 0.89 -18.29 -3.08
N LYS A 25 0.96 -19.55 -3.56
CA LYS A 25 1.49 -19.86 -4.89
C LYS A 25 0.71 -19.18 -6.00
N SER A 26 -0.63 -19.27 -5.96
CA SER A 26 -1.54 -18.61 -6.91
C SER A 26 -1.36 -17.09 -6.92
N ASP A 27 -1.14 -16.50 -5.74
CA ASP A 27 -0.90 -15.06 -5.57
C ASP A 27 0.50 -14.63 -6.08
N GLY A 28 1.35 -15.57 -6.51
CA GLY A 28 2.67 -15.30 -7.10
C GLY A 28 3.82 -15.29 -6.11
N VAL A 29 3.69 -16.02 -5.00
CA VAL A 29 4.79 -16.28 -4.07
C VAL A 29 5.63 -17.45 -4.57
N ASP A 30 6.93 -17.22 -4.68
CA ASP A 30 7.92 -18.19 -5.17
C ASP A 30 8.55 -18.94 -4.00
N GLU A 31 8.82 -18.25 -2.89
CA GLU A 31 9.48 -18.79 -1.70
C GLU A 31 8.92 -18.18 -0.41
N ILE A 32 8.73 -19.02 0.61
CA ILE A 32 8.27 -18.64 1.97
C ILE A 32 9.17 -19.31 3.01
N TRP A 33 9.67 -18.54 3.96
CA TRP A 33 10.37 -19.04 5.14
C TRP A 33 9.36 -19.18 6.28
N LEU A 34 8.97 -20.43 6.53
CA LEU A 34 7.98 -20.80 7.51
C LEU A 34 8.62 -20.96 8.88
N SER A 35 8.18 -20.12 9.80
CA SER A 35 8.79 -19.85 11.08
C SER A 35 8.14 -20.70 12.17
N ILE A 36 8.98 -21.21 13.08
CA ILE A 36 8.56 -21.83 14.34
C ILE A 36 9.10 -20.96 15.46
N TRP A 37 8.22 -20.19 16.07
CA TRP A 37 8.53 -19.41 17.26
C TRP A 37 8.64 -20.31 18.48
N THR A 38 9.84 -20.44 19.05
CA THR A 38 10.12 -21.44 20.09
C THR A 38 10.03 -20.93 21.52
N THR A 39 9.88 -19.60 21.73
CA THR A 39 9.95 -18.98 23.07
C THR A 39 8.92 -19.57 24.05
N GLU A 40 7.74 -19.96 23.57
CA GLU A 40 6.64 -20.49 24.40
C GLU A 40 6.52 -22.02 24.36
N LEU A 41 7.43 -22.71 23.65
CA LEU A 41 7.37 -24.16 23.48
C LEU A 41 8.06 -24.89 24.64
N THR A 42 7.44 -25.97 25.12
CA THR A 42 8.00 -26.83 26.18
C THR A 42 9.00 -27.85 25.65
N ASP A 43 8.78 -28.34 24.42
CA ASP A 43 9.69 -29.25 23.71
C ASP A 43 9.91 -28.78 22.26
N PRO A 44 10.79 -27.78 22.05
CA PRO A 44 11.01 -27.20 20.74
C PRO A 44 11.48 -28.23 19.69
N LEU A 45 12.38 -29.16 20.03
CA LEU A 45 12.98 -30.08 19.06
C LEU A 45 11.97 -31.08 18.49
N SER A 46 11.09 -31.62 19.33
CA SER A 46 10.01 -32.49 18.86
C SER A 46 9.08 -31.75 17.91
N ILE A 47 8.67 -30.53 18.27
CA ILE A 47 7.75 -29.73 17.45
C ILE A 47 8.40 -29.35 16.12
N ILE A 48 9.68 -28.96 16.11
CA ILE A 48 10.41 -28.67 14.87
C ILE A 48 10.46 -29.91 13.98
N THR A 49 10.72 -31.09 14.55
CA THR A 49 10.77 -32.36 13.81
C THR A 49 9.43 -32.66 13.15
N ASP A 50 8.33 -32.57 13.89
CA ASP A 50 6.98 -32.84 13.39
C ASP A 50 6.58 -31.86 12.28
N LYS A 51 6.87 -30.57 12.46
CA LYS A 51 6.55 -29.53 11.48
C LYS A 51 7.42 -29.64 10.23
N LYS A 52 8.69 -30.03 10.36
CA LYS A 52 9.57 -30.28 9.22
C LYS A 52 9.02 -31.40 8.32
N ALA A 53 8.46 -32.46 8.89
CA ALA A 53 7.89 -33.55 8.11
C ALA A 53 6.77 -33.09 7.16
N ILE A 54 5.99 -32.07 7.54
CA ILE A 54 4.98 -31.45 6.68
C ILE A 54 5.64 -30.77 5.47
N LEU A 55 6.74 -30.04 5.69
CA LEU A 55 7.47 -29.34 4.61
C LEU A 55 8.13 -30.33 3.65
N ASP A 56 8.74 -31.39 4.19
CA ASP A 56 9.37 -32.44 3.38
C ASP A 56 8.36 -33.14 2.47
N ALA A 57 7.13 -33.35 2.95
CA ALA A 57 6.05 -33.97 2.18
C ALA A 57 5.61 -33.16 0.96
N ILE A 58 5.85 -31.84 0.94
CA ILE A 58 5.43 -30.95 -0.16
C ILE A 58 6.61 -30.35 -0.94
N ALA A 59 7.86 -30.65 -0.58
CA ALA A 59 9.05 -29.95 -1.08
C ALA A 59 9.21 -29.97 -2.62
N ASN A 60 8.69 -31.01 -3.29
CA ASN A 60 8.79 -31.19 -4.74
C ASN A 60 7.46 -30.95 -5.50
N ASP A 61 6.39 -30.53 -4.82
CA ASP A 61 5.11 -30.27 -5.47
C ASP A 61 5.04 -28.81 -5.97
N PRO A 62 4.96 -28.58 -7.29
CA PRO A 62 4.95 -27.23 -7.87
C PRO A 62 3.68 -26.42 -7.54
N SER A 63 2.67 -27.05 -6.93
CA SER A 63 1.45 -26.39 -6.45
C SER A 63 1.70 -25.50 -5.22
N TYR A 64 2.87 -25.60 -4.59
CA TYR A 64 3.27 -24.81 -3.44
C TYR A 64 4.47 -23.90 -3.79
N PRO A 65 4.69 -22.81 -3.02
CA PRO A 65 5.97 -22.10 -3.05
C PRO A 65 7.08 -22.98 -2.48
N ILE A 66 8.33 -22.62 -2.73
CA ILE A 66 9.48 -23.20 -2.02
C ILE A 66 9.30 -22.85 -0.54
N CYS A 67 9.08 -23.87 0.29
CA CYS A 67 8.86 -23.70 1.73
C CYS A 67 10.15 -24.02 2.47
N ARG A 68 10.71 -23.05 3.19
CA ARG A 68 11.94 -23.21 3.97
C ARG A 68 11.65 -23.18 5.45
N LEU A 69 12.26 -24.08 6.22
CA LEU A 69 12.15 -24.09 7.67
C LEU A 69 12.98 -22.95 8.27
N HIS A 70 12.34 -22.06 9.02
CA HIS A 70 12.98 -21.04 9.84
C HIS A 70 12.68 -21.31 11.33
N ILE A 71 13.69 -21.14 12.18
CA ILE A 71 13.55 -21.27 13.63
C ILE A 71 13.73 -19.91 14.26
N GLU A 72 12.71 -19.44 14.98
CA GLU A 72 12.75 -18.16 15.65
C GLU A 72 12.93 -18.38 17.16
N ASP A 73 13.98 -17.75 17.71
CA ASP A 73 14.52 -18.00 19.05
C ASP A 73 15.15 -19.38 19.20
N ALA A 74 16.37 -19.43 19.70
CA ALA A 74 17.13 -20.67 19.90
C ALA A 74 17.56 -20.84 21.36
N TRP A 75 16.75 -20.31 22.30
CA TRP A 75 17.03 -20.28 23.74
C TRP A 75 17.25 -21.67 24.36
N PHE A 76 16.68 -22.70 23.76
CA PHE A 76 16.73 -24.09 24.23
C PHE A 76 18.01 -24.83 23.82
N LEU A 77 18.86 -24.22 23.00
CA LEU A 77 20.08 -24.87 22.55
C LEU A 77 21.10 -25.02 23.68
N THR A 78 21.69 -26.21 23.74
CA THR A 78 22.79 -26.57 24.63
C THR A 78 23.87 -27.25 23.80
N PRO A 79 25.09 -27.44 24.34
CA PRO A 79 26.10 -28.24 23.66
C PRO A 79 25.62 -29.65 23.28
N ASP A 80 24.72 -30.24 24.07
CA ASP A 80 24.29 -31.63 23.91
C ASP A 80 23.23 -31.83 22.81
N ASN A 81 22.48 -30.77 22.45
CA ASN A 81 21.37 -30.87 21.49
C ASN A 81 21.60 -30.11 20.17
N LEU A 82 22.71 -29.39 20.03
CA LEU A 82 23.03 -28.62 18.82
C LEU A 82 23.10 -29.51 17.58
N ASP A 83 23.72 -30.69 17.67
CA ASP A 83 23.83 -31.61 16.54
C ASP A 83 22.47 -32.18 16.12
N GLN A 84 21.55 -32.36 17.07
CA GLN A 84 20.17 -32.81 16.77
C GLN A 84 19.43 -31.75 15.96
N LEU A 85 19.58 -30.47 16.32
CA LEU A 85 19.02 -29.36 15.55
C LEU A 85 19.60 -29.30 14.13
N ILE A 86 20.92 -29.46 14.00
CA ILE A 86 21.61 -29.42 12.70
C ILE A 86 21.14 -30.55 11.79
N ALA A 87 20.89 -31.74 12.34
CA ALA A 87 20.36 -32.87 11.58
C ALA A 87 18.94 -32.60 10.99
N LEU A 88 18.21 -31.63 11.53
CA LEU A 88 16.94 -31.17 10.97
C LEU A 88 17.11 -30.22 9.78
N HIS A 89 18.35 -29.84 9.41
CA HIS A 89 18.67 -28.97 8.27
C HIS A 89 17.75 -27.74 8.15
N PRO A 90 17.52 -26.96 9.23
CA PRO A 90 16.77 -25.72 9.09
C PRO A 90 17.48 -24.78 8.13
N HIS A 91 16.72 -24.04 7.33
CA HIS A 91 17.31 -23.11 6.40
C HIS A 91 17.94 -21.91 7.12
N SER A 92 17.27 -21.42 8.16
CA SER A 92 17.76 -20.30 8.96
C SER A 92 17.30 -20.34 10.42
N ILE A 93 18.06 -19.68 11.29
CA ILE A 93 17.82 -19.64 12.74
C ILE A 93 18.07 -18.24 13.29
N GLY A 94 17.12 -17.71 14.06
CA GLY A 94 17.30 -16.54 14.91
C GLY A 94 17.86 -16.93 16.28
N LEU A 95 19.01 -16.36 16.67
CA LEU A 95 19.66 -16.72 17.95
C LEU A 95 18.83 -16.36 19.18
N THR A 96 17.98 -15.34 19.08
CA THR A 96 17.17 -14.79 20.17
C THR A 96 15.83 -14.36 19.63
N TRP A 97 14.83 -14.22 20.50
CA TRP A 97 13.69 -13.32 20.28
C TRP A 97 13.96 -11.92 20.88
N ASN A 98 13.06 -11.39 21.70
CA ASN A 98 13.18 -10.03 22.23
C ASN A 98 14.15 -9.89 23.43
N ASN A 99 14.27 -10.92 24.26
CA ASN A 99 15.12 -10.89 25.46
C ASN A 99 16.50 -11.48 25.18
N ALA A 100 17.41 -11.39 26.16
CA ALA A 100 18.65 -12.18 26.10
C ALA A 100 18.38 -13.63 26.49
N ASN A 101 19.13 -14.54 25.91
CA ASN A 101 19.20 -15.94 26.30
C ASN A 101 20.69 -16.35 26.45
N ASN A 102 20.95 -17.65 26.49
CA ASN A 102 22.30 -18.21 26.60
C ASN A 102 23.18 -18.01 25.34
N LEU A 103 22.62 -17.52 24.22
CA LEU A 103 23.33 -17.31 22.95
C LEU A 103 23.69 -15.84 22.72
N ALA A 104 22.72 -14.92 22.84
CA ALA A 104 22.95 -13.51 22.54
C ALA A 104 21.96 -12.57 23.24
N GLY A 105 22.14 -11.26 23.04
CA GLY A 105 21.18 -10.24 23.41
C GLY A 105 20.17 -9.94 22.31
N GLY A 106 18.89 -10.21 22.57
CA GLY A 106 17.77 -9.80 21.73
C GLY A 106 17.42 -8.32 21.82
N ALA A 107 16.45 -7.89 21.03
CA ALA A 107 16.12 -6.48 20.75
C ALA A 107 15.86 -5.59 21.98
N HIS A 108 15.39 -6.16 23.10
CA HIS A 108 15.11 -5.46 24.37
C HIS A 108 16.23 -5.62 25.41
N SER A 109 17.33 -6.30 25.07
CA SER A 109 18.49 -6.51 25.94
C SER A 109 19.64 -5.56 25.63
N ARG A 110 20.55 -5.39 26.60
CA ARG A 110 21.87 -4.72 26.45
C ARG A 110 23.03 -5.71 26.31
N ASN A 111 22.75 -7.01 26.43
CA ASN A 111 23.76 -8.07 26.32
C ASN A 111 24.29 -8.18 24.88
N GLY A 112 25.45 -8.79 24.72
CA GLY A 112 25.99 -9.17 23.42
C GLY A 112 25.90 -10.67 23.19
N ILE A 113 26.59 -11.15 22.16
CA ILE A 113 26.78 -12.59 21.91
C ILE A 113 27.64 -13.18 23.03
N THR A 114 27.21 -14.32 23.57
CA THR A 114 27.91 -15.06 24.63
C THR A 114 29.04 -15.92 24.03
N ALA A 115 29.91 -16.48 24.88
CA ALA A 115 30.94 -17.42 24.42
C ALA A 115 30.32 -18.64 23.71
N PHE A 116 29.24 -19.21 24.27
CA PHE A 116 28.51 -20.30 23.66
C PHE A 116 27.81 -19.87 22.35
N GLY A 117 27.24 -18.66 22.30
CA GLY A 117 26.65 -18.10 21.08
C GLY A 117 27.65 -18.00 19.91
N TYR A 118 28.91 -17.62 20.16
CA TYR A 118 29.93 -17.64 19.12
C TYR A 118 30.26 -19.05 18.59
N GLN A 119 30.24 -20.06 19.48
CA GLN A 119 30.41 -21.45 19.07
C GLN A 119 29.24 -21.91 18.19
N VAL A 120 28.00 -21.64 18.63
CA VAL A 120 26.78 -21.95 17.87
C VAL A 120 26.79 -21.29 16.49
N ILE A 121 27.12 -19.99 16.39
CA ILE A 121 27.22 -19.29 15.09
C ILE A 121 28.19 -20.01 14.15
N LYS A 122 29.39 -20.36 14.63
CA LYS A 122 30.40 -21.03 13.82
C LYS A 122 29.91 -22.40 13.35
N THR A 123 29.28 -23.17 14.23
CA THR A 123 28.76 -24.51 13.89
C THR A 123 27.61 -24.43 12.90
N LEU A 124 26.66 -23.50 13.08
CA LEU A 124 25.55 -23.30 12.16
C LEU A 124 26.02 -22.86 10.77
N GLU A 125 26.95 -21.90 10.67
CA GLU A 125 27.49 -21.49 9.37
C GLU A 125 28.25 -22.62 8.65
N ALA A 126 28.98 -23.45 9.40
CA ALA A 126 29.67 -24.62 8.86
C ALA A 126 28.71 -25.69 8.33
N ALA A 127 27.49 -25.75 8.87
CA ALA A 127 26.40 -26.63 8.44
C ALA A 127 25.51 -26.02 7.35
N ASP A 128 25.91 -24.90 6.73
CA ASP A 128 25.14 -24.15 5.72
C ASP A 128 23.81 -23.55 6.24
N ILE A 129 23.67 -23.40 7.56
CA ILE A 129 22.48 -22.83 8.19
C ILE A 129 22.66 -21.32 8.35
N GLN A 130 21.70 -20.55 7.85
CA GLN A 130 21.76 -19.09 7.84
C GLN A 130 21.38 -18.51 9.22
N ILE A 131 22.16 -17.57 9.73
CA ILE A 131 21.76 -16.82 10.93
C ILE A 131 20.86 -15.65 10.54
N ASP A 132 19.72 -15.56 11.21
CA ASP A 132 18.83 -14.42 11.15
C ASP A 132 19.17 -13.37 12.22
N THR A 133 19.26 -12.13 11.79
CA THR A 133 19.56 -10.98 12.63
C THR A 133 18.34 -10.16 13.02
N ALA A 134 17.13 -10.54 12.58
CA ALA A 134 15.90 -9.80 12.82
C ALA A 134 15.80 -9.38 14.28
N HIS A 135 15.92 -10.31 15.22
CA HIS A 135 15.73 -10.10 16.65
C HIS A 135 16.94 -9.61 17.45
N LEU A 136 18.12 -9.50 16.84
CA LEU A 136 19.32 -9.06 17.55
C LEU A 136 19.24 -7.57 17.93
N ASN A 137 19.70 -7.22 19.13
CA ASN A 137 20.00 -5.82 19.41
C ASN A 137 21.20 -5.33 18.59
N ARG A 138 21.44 -4.02 18.61
CA ARG A 138 22.56 -3.40 17.86
C ARG A 138 23.92 -3.96 18.24
N ARG A 139 24.16 -4.30 19.52
CA ARG A 139 25.44 -4.83 19.99
C ARG A 139 25.69 -6.21 19.40
N SER A 140 24.73 -7.12 19.53
CA SER A 140 24.78 -8.47 18.99
C SER A 140 24.89 -8.45 17.47
N PHE A 141 24.13 -7.60 16.77
CA PHE A 141 24.23 -7.43 15.32
C PHE A 141 25.66 -7.11 14.86
N TRP A 142 26.31 -6.10 15.48
CA TRP A 142 27.67 -5.69 15.08
C TRP A 142 28.76 -6.67 15.53
N GLN A 143 28.50 -7.47 16.57
CA GLN A 143 29.38 -8.58 16.94
C GLN A 143 29.28 -9.70 15.92
N PHE A 144 28.06 -10.10 15.55
CA PHE A 144 27.79 -11.10 14.51
C PHE A 144 28.39 -10.68 13.17
N SER A 145 28.16 -9.44 12.73
CA SER A 145 28.64 -8.94 11.44
C SER A 145 30.17 -8.93 11.30
N ARG A 146 30.93 -9.08 12.39
CA ARG A 146 32.40 -9.15 12.38
C ARG A 146 32.93 -10.57 12.27
N VAL A 147 32.11 -11.56 12.59
CA VAL A 147 32.51 -12.98 12.65
C VAL A 147 31.84 -13.83 11.58
N THR A 148 30.68 -13.39 11.08
CA THR A 148 29.96 -14.08 10.01
C THR A 148 30.76 -14.11 8.72
N THR A 149 30.75 -15.26 8.06
CA THR A 149 31.33 -15.47 6.73
C THR A 149 30.28 -15.54 5.63
N ARG A 150 29.00 -15.59 6.01
CA ARG A 150 27.84 -15.67 5.13
C ARG A 150 27.19 -14.29 4.92
N PRO A 151 26.33 -14.12 3.88
CA PRO A 151 25.48 -12.95 3.77
C PRO A 151 24.65 -12.73 5.04
N ILE A 152 24.52 -11.49 5.49
CA ILE A 152 23.75 -11.15 6.69
C ILE A 152 22.27 -11.07 6.31
N ILE A 153 21.42 -11.90 6.90
CA ILE A 153 19.97 -11.85 6.67
C ILE A 153 19.25 -11.20 7.86
N CYS A 154 18.24 -10.39 7.57
CA CYS A 154 17.28 -9.90 8.54
C CYS A 154 15.88 -10.26 8.03
N THR A 155 15.29 -11.34 8.56
CA THR A 155 14.07 -11.96 8.02
C THR A 155 12.86 -11.02 8.06
N HIS A 156 12.69 -10.24 9.12
CA HIS A 156 11.61 -9.27 9.22
C HIS A 156 12.02 -8.04 10.06
N THR A 157 11.75 -6.85 9.54
CA THR A 157 12.04 -5.56 10.22
C THR A 157 11.35 -4.39 9.49
N ALA A 158 11.55 -3.17 9.97
CA ALA A 158 11.28 -1.95 9.21
C ALA A 158 12.43 -0.95 9.37
N PHE A 159 12.27 0.30 8.90
CA PHE A 159 13.38 1.25 8.81
C PHE A 159 13.33 2.35 9.88
N HIS A 160 14.42 2.46 10.65
CA HIS A 160 14.51 3.35 11.81
C HIS A 160 14.38 4.83 11.45
N ALA A 161 14.88 5.21 10.28
CA ALA A 161 14.80 6.57 9.76
C ALA A 161 13.37 7.00 9.37
N VAL A 162 12.47 6.05 9.12
CA VAL A 162 11.05 6.31 8.83
C VAL A 162 10.24 6.28 10.13
N HIS A 163 10.47 5.27 10.97
CA HIS A 163 9.84 5.15 12.28
C HIS A 163 10.82 4.64 13.34
N HIS A 164 10.95 5.36 14.45
CA HIS A 164 11.86 5.02 15.54
C HIS A 164 11.30 3.85 16.36
N HIS A 165 11.81 2.65 16.13
CA HIS A 165 11.47 1.44 16.89
C HIS A 165 12.73 0.58 17.15
N PRO A 166 12.86 -0.09 18.31
CA PRO A 166 14.03 -0.94 18.61
C PRO A 166 14.27 -2.08 17.63
N ARG A 167 13.18 -2.64 17.05
CA ARG A 167 13.23 -3.69 16.03
C ARG A 167 13.64 -3.18 14.64
N ASN A 168 13.69 -1.86 14.42
CA ASN A 168 13.94 -1.28 13.09
C ASN A 168 15.43 -1.08 12.82
N LEU A 169 15.86 -1.45 11.61
CA LEU A 169 17.24 -1.30 11.18
C LEU A 169 17.64 0.16 10.98
N THR A 170 18.84 0.50 11.45
CA THR A 170 19.49 1.77 11.10
C THR A 170 20.09 1.72 9.70
N ASN A 171 20.25 2.87 9.05
CA ASN A 171 20.93 2.96 7.75
C ASN A 171 22.30 2.28 7.73
N ARG A 172 23.04 2.28 8.84
CA ARG A 172 24.34 1.63 8.94
C ARG A 172 24.23 0.10 8.92
N GLN A 173 23.21 -0.47 9.58
CA GLN A 173 22.93 -1.91 9.53
C GLN A 173 22.46 -2.33 8.13
N ILE A 174 21.56 -1.56 7.51
CA ILE A 174 21.08 -1.80 6.14
C ILE A 174 22.26 -1.89 5.16
N ARG A 175 23.19 -0.92 5.22
CA ARG A 175 24.40 -0.95 4.37
C ARG A 175 25.31 -2.15 4.64
N ALA A 176 25.42 -2.60 5.88
CA ALA A 176 26.21 -3.79 6.20
C ALA A 176 25.60 -5.05 5.59
N ILE A 177 24.27 -5.19 5.69
CA ILE A 177 23.51 -6.28 5.05
C ILE A 177 23.72 -6.28 3.54
N ILE A 178 23.47 -5.15 2.88
CA ILE A 178 23.65 -5.02 1.42
C ILE A 178 25.09 -5.31 1.01
N LYS A 179 26.08 -4.80 1.74
CA LYS A 179 27.51 -5.05 1.45
C LYS A 179 27.86 -6.53 1.53
N SER A 180 27.21 -7.28 2.42
CA SER A 180 27.36 -8.74 2.53
C SER A 180 26.57 -9.53 1.47
N LYS A 181 25.86 -8.85 0.57
CA LYS A 181 24.90 -9.42 -0.39
C LYS A 181 23.73 -10.15 0.29
N GLY A 182 23.36 -9.68 1.47
CA GLY A 182 22.26 -10.23 2.25
C GLY A 182 20.90 -9.61 1.90
N LEU A 183 19.85 -10.12 2.55
CA LEU A 183 18.47 -9.75 2.31
C LEU A 183 17.81 -9.18 3.57
N ILE A 184 16.82 -8.33 3.35
CA ILE A 184 16.01 -7.69 4.40
C ILE A 184 14.55 -7.92 4.07
N GLY A 185 13.80 -8.56 4.97
CA GLY A 185 12.35 -8.64 4.86
C GLY A 185 11.66 -7.45 5.49
N LEU A 186 10.82 -6.76 4.73
CA LEU A 186 9.96 -5.70 5.25
C LEU A 186 8.74 -6.30 5.95
N ALA A 187 8.62 -6.01 7.24
CA ALA A 187 7.56 -6.50 8.10
C ALA A 187 6.25 -5.72 7.95
N LEU A 188 5.13 -6.45 8.08
CA LEU A 188 3.80 -5.87 8.11
C LEU A 188 3.31 -5.63 9.54
N VAL A 189 4.22 -5.37 10.49
CA VAL A 189 3.87 -5.12 11.89
C VAL A 189 3.62 -3.62 12.11
N PRO A 190 2.38 -3.18 12.44
CA PRO A 190 2.04 -1.76 12.60
C PRO A 190 2.95 -1.00 13.57
N LYS A 191 3.38 -1.66 14.67
CA LYS A 191 4.31 -1.09 15.67
C LYS A 191 5.67 -0.71 15.07
N PHE A 192 6.08 -1.36 13.98
CA PHE A 192 7.36 -1.08 13.30
C PHE A 192 7.18 0.01 12.23
N LEU A 193 5.96 0.18 11.73
CA LEU A 193 5.67 1.04 10.59
C LEU A 193 5.31 2.48 11.00
N THR A 194 4.55 2.65 12.09
CA THR A 194 3.96 3.95 12.46
C THR A 194 3.65 4.07 13.95
N LYS A 195 3.53 5.31 14.43
CA LYS A 195 3.02 5.61 15.79
C LYS A 195 1.51 5.40 15.92
N HIS A 196 0.77 5.39 14.81
CA HIS A 196 -0.69 5.25 14.77
C HIS A 196 -1.09 3.80 14.45
N THR A 197 -0.69 2.87 15.31
CA THR A 197 -0.76 1.42 15.05
C THR A 197 -2.17 0.93 14.71
N THR A 198 -3.21 1.44 15.38
CA THR A 198 -4.61 1.05 15.18
C THR A 198 -5.20 1.52 13.84
N SER A 199 -4.59 2.52 13.21
CA SER A 199 -4.98 3.02 11.90
C SER A 199 -3.86 2.85 10.87
N CYS A 200 -2.90 1.97 11.13
CA CYS A 200 -1.83 1.67 10.19
C CYS A 200 -2.45 1.11 8.93
N ASP A 201 -2.05 1.65 7.78
CA ASP A 201 -2.59 1.26 6.49
C ASP A 201 -1.48 1.15 5.44
N ILE A 202 -1.90 0.95 4.20
CA ILE A 202 -1.03 0.83 3.04
C ILE A 202 -0.05 2.01 2.90
N TYR A 203 -0.43 3.22 3.35
CA TYR A 203 0.39 4.41 3.21
C TYR A 203 1.61 4.37 4.12
N ASP A 204 1.46 3.83 5.33
CA ASP A 204 2.59 3.68 6.25
C ASP A 204 3.61 2.67 5.69
N LEU A 205 3.15 1.59 5.06
CA LEU A 205 4.03 0.63 4.39
C LEU A 205 4.77 1.26 3.19
N ILE A 206 4.06 1.98 2.32
CA ILE A 206 4.67 2.63 1.14
C ILE A 206 5.73 3.66 1.54
N LYS A 207 5.61 4.33 2.70
CA LYS A 207 6.67 5.23 3.20
C LYS A 207 7.99 4.48 3.41
N HIS A 208 7.94 3.27 3.99
CA HIS A 208 9.13 2.44 4.19
C HIS A 208 9.73 1.97 2.86
N ILE A 209 8.90 1.47 1.94
CA ILE A 209 9.35 1.03 0.61
C ILE A 209 9.98 2.19 -0.18
N SER A 210 9.31 3.34 -0.20
CA SER A 210 9.78 4.55 -0.91
C SER A 210 11.09 5.07 -0.33
N TYR A 211 11.21 5.06 1.00
CA TYR A 211 12.45 5.42 1.68
C TYR A 211 13.58 4.46 1.29
N PHE A 212 13.35 3.15 1.33
CA PHE A 212 14.37 2.17 0.97
C PHE A 212 14.83 2.34 -0.48
N LYS A 213 13.89 2.42 -1.43
CA LYS A 213 14.17 2.63 -2.86
C LYS A 213 14.96 3.91 -3.14
N LYS A 214 14.72 4.98 -2.36
CA LYS A 214 15.43 6.25 -2.52
C LYS A 214 16.89 6.18 -2.04
N HIS A 215 17.21 5.31 -1.09
CA HIS A 215 18.48 5.36 -0.36
C HIS A 215 19.36 4.12 -0.53
N PHE A 216 18.82 3.00 -1.02
CA PHE A 216 19.48 1.70 -1.05
C PHE A 216 19.12 0.91 -2.31
N ASP A 217 19.89 -0.16 -2.57
CA ASP A 217 19.64 -1.09 -3.67
C ASP A 217 18.44 -1.99 -3.35
N CYS A 218 17.39 -1.89 -4.16
CA CYS A 218 16.16 -2.66 -4.02
C CYS A 218 16.33 -4.18 -4.20
N THR A 219 17.44 -4.66 -4.78
CA THR A 219 17.68 -6.11 -4.92
C THR A 219 17.84 -6.83 -3.59
N ALA A 220 18.14 -6.11 -2.50
CA ALA A 220 18.25 -6.65 -1.16
C ALA A 220 16.94 -6.67 -0.36
N LEU A 221 15.83 -6.16 -0.92
CA LEU A 221 14.56 -6.04 -0.21
C LEU A 221 13.59 -7.17 -0.60
N CYS A 222 13.13 -7.90 0.41
CA CYS A 222 12.09 -8.93 0.31
C CYS A 222 10.91 -8.58 1.24
N TRP A 223 9.90 -9.44 1.27
CA TRP A 223 8.91 -9.41 2.35
C TRP A 223 9.41 -10.20 3.55
N GLY A 224 8.94 -9.83 4.73
CA GLY A 224 9.06 -10.61 5.96
C GLY A 224 7.76 -10.45 6.69
N THR A 225 6.69 -11.00 6.14
CA THR A 225 5.31 -10.54 6.38
C THR A 225 4.93 -10.56 7.85
N ASP A 226 5.48 -11.50 8.62
CA ASP A 226 5.08 -11.74 10.00
C ASP A 226 3.59 -12.13 10.09
N PHE A 227 3.05 -12.71 9.00
CA PHE A 227 1.71 -13.25 9.00
C PHE A 227 1.61 -14.36 10.04
N TYR A 228 0.53 -14.32 10.83
CA TYR A 228 0.29 -15.18 11.99
C TYR A 228 1.27 -14.99 13.18
N GLY A 229 2.33 -14.20 13.04
CA GLY A 229 3.26 -13.83 14.13
C GLY A 229 2.87 -12.56 14.88
N THR A 230 1.89 -11.79 14.35
CA THR A 230 1.44 -10.54 14.93
C THR A 230 -0.08 -10.44 15.07
N ASP A 231 -0.55 -9.81 16.15
CA ASP A 231 -1.99 -9.61 16.43
C ASP A 231 -2.67 -8.61 15.47
N THR A 232 -1.87 -7.74 14.83
CA THR A 232 -2.38 -6.63 14.02
C THR A 232 -1.57 -6.49 12.75
N LEU A 233 -2.25 -6.28 11.63
CA LEU A 233 -1.65 -5.97 10.33
C LEU A 233 -2.18 -4.62 9.83
N PRO A 234 -1.47 -3.94 8.90
CA PRO A 234 -2.01 -2.77 8.23
C PRO A 234 -3.36 -3.09 7.60
N VAL A 235 -4.26 -2.10 7.63
CA VAL A 235 -5.59 -2.24 7.04
C VAL A 235 -5.48 -2.61 5.56
N HIS A 236 -6.21 -3.64 5.17
CA HIS A 236 -6.23 -4.24 3.83
C HIS A 236 -4.94 -4.96 3.41
N MET A 237 -4.03 -5.29 4.33
CA MET A 237 -2.78 -6.01 4.07
C MET A 237 -2.75 -7.39 4.73
N GLN A 238 -3.83 -8.18 4.62
CA GLN A 238 -3.98 -9.47 5.31
C GLN A 238 -3.60 -10.70 4.50
N ASN A 239 -3.20 -10.54 3.22
CA ASN A 239 -2.86 -11.66 2.35
C ASN A 239 -1.88 -11.24 1.24
N TYR A 240 -1.36 -12.22 0.51
CA TYR A 240 -0.40 -11.99 -0.59
C TYR A 240 -1.03 -11.29 -1.79
N GLN A 241 -2.32 -11.49 -2.07
CA GLN A 241 -3.02 -10.72 -3.09
C GLN A 241 -2.97 -9.21 -2.82
N ALA A 242 -3.16 -8.78 -1.56
CA ALA A 242 -3.03 -7.39 -1.17
C ALA A 242 -1.60 -6.87 -1.37
N ILE A 243 -0.59 -7.68 -1.04
CA ILE A 243 0.83 -7.36 -1.31
C ILE A 243 1.08 -7.25 -2.81
N ARG A 244 0.53 -8.15 -3.62
CA ARG A 244 0.66 -8.10 -5.08
C ARG A 244 0.10 -6.79 -5.63
N ASN A 245 -1.03 -6.35 -5.10
CA ASN A 245 -1.67 -5.09 -5.49
C ASN A 245 -0.81 -3.85 -5.13
N LEU A 246 0.14 -3.95 -4.19
CA LEU A 246 1.09 -2.86 -3.91
C LEU A 246 2.07 -2.60 -5.06
N PHE A 247 2.52 -3.62 -5.79
CA PHE A 247 3.46 -3.42 -6.91
C PHE A 247 2.85 -2.56 -8.01
N ASN A 248 1.52 -2.57 -8.07
CA ASN A 248 0.72 -1.75 -8.96
C ASN A 248 0.45 -0.35 -8.38
N THR A 249 1.01 0.01 -7.23
CA THR A 249 0.69 1.28 -6.54
C THR A 249 1.84 2.28 -6.68
N GLN A 250 1.51 3.53 -7.04
CA GLN A 250 2.46 4.64 -7.15
C GLN A 250 1.98 5.86 -6.36
N ILE A 251 2.90 6.52 -5.63
CA ILE A 251 2.67 7.88 -5.13
C ILE A 251 2.95 8.87 -6.26
N ILE A 252 1.93 9.64 -6.66
CA ILE A 252 2.04 10.64 -7.74
C ILE A 252 2.33 12.06 -7.23
N GLY A 253 2.23 12.26 -5.91
CA GLY A 253 2.52 13.50 -5.23
C GLY A 253 1.98 13.50 -3.81
N TYR A 254 1.99 14.66 -3.18
CA TYR A 254 1.53 14.83 -1.80
C TYR A 254 0.58 16.02 -1.71
N SER A 255 -0.45 15.91 -0.85
CA SER A 255 -1.36 16.98 -0.52
C SER A 255 -0.69 18.10 0.28
N VAL A 256 -1.44 19.17 0.56
CA VAL A 256 -0.99 20.28 1.42
C VAL A 256 -0.52 19.80 2.80
N LEU A 257 -1.17 18.80 3.42
CA LEU A 257 -0.76 18.20 4.70
C LEU A 257 0.22 17.03 4.55
N GLN A 258 0.88 16.89 3.39
CA GLN A 258 1.84 15.83 3.11
C GLN A 258 1.23 14.42 3.15
N GLN A 259 -0.07 14.30 2.83
CA GLN A 259 -0.66 12.99 2.60
C GLN A 259 -0.35 12.53 1.17
N PRO A 260 0.13 11.31 0.97
CA PRO A 260 0.40 10.80 -0.37
C PRO A 260 -0.89 10.69 -1.20
N ILE A 261 -0.79 11.08 -2.47
CA ILE A 261 -1.83 10.87 -3.49
C ILE A 261 -1.40 9.65 -4.28
N ILE A 262 -2.26 8.63 -4.29
CA ILE A 262 -1.93 7.31 -4.83
C ILE A 262 -2.67 7.04 -6.15
N ALA A 263 -1.94 6.47 -7.09
CA ALA A 263 -2.46 5.85 -8.29
C ALA A 263 -2.22 4.33 -8.28
N TYR A 264 -3.22 3.55 -8.71
CA TYR A 264 -3.10 2.11 -8.97
C TYR A 264 -3.02 1.88 -10.47
N GLN A 265 -2.02 1.15 -10.92
CA GLN A 265 -1.79 0.77 -12.31
C GLN A 265 -2.23 -0.68 -12.52
N LEU A 266 -3.18 -0.88 -13.42
CA LEU A 266 -3.75 -2.18 -13.76
C LEU A 266 -3.52 -2.47 -15.24
N GLY A 267 -3.25 -3.74 -15.58
CA GLY A 267 -2.93 -4.15 -16.94
C GLY A 267 -1.46 -3.94 -17.33
N ASN A 268 -1.20 -3.78 -18.62
CA ASN A 268 0.17 -3.73 -19.15
C ASN A 268 0.73 -2.30 -19.13
N PRO A 269 1.78 -1.99 -18.34
CA PRO A 269 2.33 -0.63 -18.23
C PRO A 269 2.88 -0.04 -19.54
N THR A 270 3.20 -0.91 -20.51
CA THR A 270 3.75 -0.53 -21.82
C THR A 270 2.68 -0.35 -22.88
N ALA A 271 1.41 -0.67 -22.59
CA ALA A 271 0.31 -0.56 -23.53
C ALA A 271 0.14 0.88 -24.08
N THR A 272 -0.35 0.97 -25.31
CA THR A 272 -0.62 2.25 -25.98
C THR A 272 -1.99 2.83 -25.62
N ARG A 273 -2.99 1.98 -25.32
CA ARG A 273 -4.29 2.42 -24.79
C ARG A 273 -4.18 2.64 -23.29
N ARG A 274 -4.32 3.88 -22.85
CA ARG A 274 -4.02 4.34 -21.50
C ARG A 274 -5.20 5.08 -20.91
N ILE A 275 -5.91 4.44 -19.98
CA ILE A 275 -7.13 4.97 -19.38
C ILE A 275 -6.79 5.55 -18.01
N LEU A 276 -7.04 6.85 -17.81
CA LEU A 276 -6.93 7.50 -16.51
C LEU A 276 -8.31 7.51 -15.84
N VAL A 277 -8.40 7.01 -14.61
CA VAL A 277 -9.62 7.08 -13.79
C VAL A 277 -9.30 7.82 -12.51
N THR A 278 -10.03 8.86 -12.14
CA THR A 278 -9.78 9.64 -10.93
C THR A 278 -11.03 9.73 -10.07
N ALA A 279 -10.86 9.75 -8.75
CA ALA A 279 -11.96 9.97 -7.81
C ALA A 279 -11.54 10.85 -6.64
N GLY A 280 -12.53 11.32 -5.86
CA GLY A 280 -12.31 12.07 -4.63
C GLY A 280 -11.64 13.42 -4.86
N MET A 281 -11.94 14.09 -5.98
CA MET A 281 -11.52 15.47 -6.22
C MET A 281 -12.25 16.43 -5.27
N HIS A 282 -13.57 16.28 -5.15
CA HIS A 282 -14.36 16.97 -4.14
C HIS A 282 -14.44 16.14 -2.85
N ALA A 283 -14.16 16.77 -1.72
CA ALA A 283 -14.05 16.12 -0.41
C ALA A 283 -15.32 15.35 0.05
N ARG A 284 -16.50 15.95 -0.12
CA ARG A 284 -17.79 15.33 0.24
C ARG A 284 -18.17 14.13 -0.63
N GLU A 285 -17.52 13.96 -1.77
CA GLU A 285 -17.81 12.93 -2.78
C GLU A 285 -16.92 11.69 -2.56
N TRP A 286 -16.52 11.47 -1.29
CA TRP A 286 -15.61 10.41 -0.85
C TRP A 286 -16.08 9.00 -1.19
N ILE A 287 -17.38 8.80 -1.43
CA ILE A 287 -17.91 7.51 -1.85
C ILE A 287 -17.33 7.10 -3.22
N GLY A 288 -17.05 8.05 -4.11
CA GLY A 288 -16.43 7.78 -5.41
C GLY A 288 -15.05 7.15 -5.26
N SER A 289 -14.26 7.59 -4.27
CA SER A 289 -12.98 6.97 -3.93
C SER A 289 -13.14 5.53 -3.48
N LEU A 290 -14.15 5.24 -2.64
CA LEU A 290 -14.42 3.87 -2.19
C LEU A 290 -14.90 2.98 -3.33
N THR A 291 -15.76 3.48 -4.21
CA THR A 291 -16.23 2.77 -5.41
C THR A 291 -15.05 2.42 -6.32
N LEU A 292 -14.19 3.39 -6.65
CA LEU A 292 -13.01 3.14 -7.49
C LEU A 292 -12.03 2.17 -6.84
N GLN A 293 -11.79 2.30 -5.53
CA GLN A 293 -10.91 1.38 -4.81
C GLN A 293 -11.45 -0.04 -4.83
N THR A 294 -12.76 -0.20 -4.60
CA THR A 294 -13.42 -1.50 -4.62
C THR A 294 -13.36 -2.12 -6.01
N TRP A 295 -13.53 -1.32 -7.05
CA TRP A 295 -13.35 -1.75 -8.44
C TRP A 295 -11.93 -2.27 -8.71
N CYS A 296 -10.90 -1.51 -8.32
CA CYS A 296 -9.51 -1.94 -8.48
C CYS A 296 -9.19 -3.26 -7.75
N GLN A 297 -9.89 -3.55 -6.66
CA GLN A 297 -9.72 -4.79 -5.89
C GLN A 297 -10.47 -5.98 -6.50
N GLN A 298 -11.55 -5.74 -7.23
CA GLN A 298 -12.42 -6.79 -7.80
C GLN A 298 -12.10 -7.12 -9.26
N ILE A 299 -11.41 -6.23 -9.98
CA ILE A 299 -11.06 -6.50 -11.37
C ILE A 299 -10.04 -7.63 -11.48
N ASN A 300 -10.42 -8.70 -12.17
CA ASN A 300 -9.58 -9.89 -12.32
C ASN A 300 -8.54 -9.75 -13.45
N THR A 301 -8.97 -9.22 -14.59
CA THR A 301 -8.13 -9.12 -15.80
C THR A 301 -8.34 -7.79 -16.51
N VAL A 302 -7.23 -7.22 -16.97
CA VAL A 302 -7.21 -6.07 -17.90
C VAL A 302 -6.59 -6.58 -19.20
N PRO A 303 -7.21 -6.33 -20.37
CA PRO A 303 -6.64 -6.76 -21.65
C PRO A 303 -5.20 -6.31 -21.85
N ALA A 304 -4.38 -7.15 -22.49
CA ALA A 304 -2.93 -6.95 -22.59
C ALA A 304 -2.52 -5.69 -23.36
N ASN A 305 -3.43 -5.14 -24.18
CA ASN A 305 -3.25 -3.90 -24.93
C ASN A 305 -3.73 -2.65 -24.17
N ILE A 306 -4.10 -2.76 -22.89
CA ILE A 306 -4.61 -1.67 -22.06
C ILE A 306 -3.79 -1.50 -20.77
N CYS A 307 -3.57 -0.24 -20.40
CA CYS A 307 -3.13 0.17 -19.08
C CYS A 307 -4.19 1.08 -18.45
N VAL A 308 -4.70 0.74 -17.28
CA VAL A 308 -5.57 1.62 -16.49
C VAL A 308 -4.74 2.20 -15.35
N THR A 309 -4.76 3.52 -15.18
CA THR A 309 -4.22 4.17 -13.97
C THR A 309 -5.35 4.82 -13.19
N ALA A 310 -5.61 4.34 -11.97
CA ALA A 310 -6.70 4.77 -11.11
C ALA A 310 -6.18 5.60 -9.92
N VAL A 311 -6.46 6.90 -9.88
CA VAL A 311 -6.16 7.79 -8.74
C VAL A 311 -7.34 7.75 -7.77
N ILE A 312 -7.20 7.00 -6.68
CA ILE A 312 -8.31 6.68 -5.77
C ILE A 312 -8.86 7.92 -5.08
N CYS A 313 -7.98 8.82 -4.62
CA CYS A 313 -8.38 10.01 -3.88
C CYS A 313 -7.44 11.16 -4.23
N CYS A 314 -7.94 12.09 -5.04
CA CYS A 314 -7.18 13.27 -5.44
C CYS A 314 -7.04 14.29 -4.30
N ASN A 315 -8.01 14.35 -3.38
CA ASN A 315 -8.08 15.29 -2.26
C ASN A 315 -8.09 14.58 -0.89
N PRO A 316 -7.00 13.91 -0.49
CA PRO A 316 -6.98 13.12 0.74
C PRO A 316 -7.16 13.99 2.01
N ASP A 317 -6.70 15.25 1.99
CA ASP A 317 -6.90 16.17 3.11
C ASP A 317 -8.37 16.57 3.25
N GLY A 318 -9.00 17.01 2.16
CA GLY A 318 -10.39 17.40 2.14
C GLY A 318 -11.32 16.23 2.49
N VAL A 319 -11.09 15.05 1.92
CA VAL A 319 -11.89 13.84 2.22
C VAL A 319 -11.82 13.49 3.70
N LYS A 320 -10.64 13.56 4.33
CA LYS A 320 -10.53 13.34 5.79
C LYS A 320 -11.29 14.40 6.59
N LEU A 321 -11.24 15.67 6.16
CA LEU A 321 -11.99 16.76 6.79
C LEU A 321 -13.51 16.50 6.72
N ALA A 322 -14.03 16.18 5.53
CA ALA A 322 -15.46 15.95 5.32
C ALA A 322 -15.99 14.69 6.02
N THR A 323 -15.14 13.68 6.20
CA THR A 323 -15.50 12.43 6.90
C THR A 323 -15.22 12.45 8.40
N GLY A 324 -14.70 13.56 8.94
CA GLY A 324 -14.37 13.69 10.36
C GLY A 324 -13.19 12.81 10.81
N LYS A 325 -12.37 12.31 9.87
CA LYS A 325 -11.17 11.54 10.21
C LYS A 325 -10.09 12.44 10.82
N PRO A 326 -9.24 11.93 11.73
CA PRO A 326 -8.19 12.72 12.35
C PRO A 326 -7.28 13.42 11.35
N LEU A 327 -7.08 14.73 11.55
CA LEU A 327 -6.18 15.59 10.79
C LEU A 327 -5.35 16.45 11.74
N SER A 328 -4.04 16.56 11.47
CA SER A 328 -3.16 17.49 12.19
C SER A 328 -3.30 18.89 11.59
N LEU A 329 -4.18 19.71 12.17
CA LEU A 329 -4.42 21.09 11.74
C LEU A 329 -3.90 22.09 12.78
N SER A 330 -3.22 23.13 12.31
CA SER A 330 -2.91 24.27 13.18
C SER A 330 -4.20 25.00 13.58
N ARG A 331 -4.20 25.65 14.75
CA ARG A 331 -5.33 26.47 15.22
C ARG A 331 -5.76 27.51 14.18
N HIS A 332 -4.78 28.13 13.52
CA HIS A 332 -5.03 29.13 12.47
C HIS A 332 -5.74 28.50 11.26
N ARG A 333 -5.26 27.35 10.77
CA ARG A 333 -5.89 26.66 9.63
C ARG A 333 -7.32 26.24 9.94
N ARG A 334 -7.59 25.75 11.15
CA ARG A 334 -8.95 25.38 11.57
C ARG A 334 -9.90 26.60 11.54
N LYS A 335 -9.45 27.75 12.05
CA LYS A 335 -10.24 29.00 12.00
C LYS A 335 -10.53 29.44 10.56
N LEU A 336 -9.54 29.37 9.67
CA LEU A 336 -9.71 29.72 8.26
C LEU A 336 -10.73 28.82 7.58
N LEU A 337 -10.67 27.50 7.81
CA LEU A 337 -11.63 26.54 7.25
C LEU A 337 -13.05 26.80 7.75
N ILE A 338 -13.24 27.07 9.05
CA ILE A 338 -14.56 27.42 9.62
C ILE A 338 -15.07 28.71 8.99
N HIS A 339 -14.22 29.73 8.84
CA HIS A 339 -14.58 30.99 8.19
C HIS A 339 -15.01 30.77 6.72
N ALA A 340 -14.21 30.03 5.94
CA ALA A 340 -14.56 29.65 4.58
C ALA A 340 -15.86 28.83 4.53
N ASN A 341 -16.13 28.03 5.56
CA ASN A 341 -17.39 27.28 5.72
C ASN A 341 -18.51 28.11 6.38
N ARG A 342 -18.48 29.44 6.24
CA ARG A 342 -19.52 30.37 6.73
C ARG A 342 -19.78 30.27 8.23
N GLY A 343 -18.73 30.02 9.01
CA GLY A 343 -18.79 29.89 10.47
C GLY A 343 -19.12 28.47 10.96
N SER A 344 -19.41 27.52 10.08
CA SER A 344 -19.73 26.14 10.45
C SER A 344 -18.47 25.28 10.63
N ASP A 345 -18.43 24.47 11.68
CA ASP A 345 -17.43 23.42 11.88
C ASP A 345 -17.89 22.04 11.36
N ASP A 346 -19.09 21.97 10.78
CA ASP A 346 -19.58 20.82 10.03
C ASP A 346 -19.10 20.86 8.57
N PHE A 347 -18.11 20.03 8.28
CA PHE A 347 -17.49 19.94 6.96
C PHE A 347 -18.09 18.85 6.06
N ARG A 348 -19.22 18.22 6.42
CA ARG A 348 -19.79 17.11 5.62
C ARG A 348 -20.07 17.49 4.17
N LEU A 349 -20.40 18.75 3.89
CA LEU A 349 -20.68 19.26 2.53
C LEU A 349 -19.49 19.99 1.87
N TRP A 350 -18.30 19.92 2.48
CA TRP A 350 -17.08 20.54 1.97
C TRP A 350 -16.66 19.92 0.63
N LYS A 351 -16.37 20.72 -0.40
CA LYS A 351 -15.82 20.24 -1.69
C LYS A 351 -14.31 20.44 -1.78
N ALA A 352 -13.85 21.59 -1.32
CA ALA A 352 -12.48 22.07 -1.53
C ALA A 352 -11.39 21.21 -0.84
N ASN A 353 -10.13 21.53 -1.11
CA ASN A 353 -8.99 21.00 -0.33
C ASN A 353 -8.83 21.74 1.01
N ILE A 354 -7.74 21.47 1.73
CA ILE A 354 -7.48 22.07 3.05
C ILE A 354 -7.04 23.54 3.01
N ARG A 355 -6.81 24.10 1.82
CA ARG A 355 -6.62 25.54 1.59
C ARG A 355 -7.89 26.23 1.11
N ALA A 356 -9.02 25.51 1.15
CA ALA A 356 -10.32 25.97 0.66
C ALA A 356 -10.35 26.29 -0.84
N VAL A 357 -9.42 25.71 -1.63
CA VAL A 357 -9.44 25.76 -3.09
C VAL A 357 -10.19 24.54 -3.63
N ASP A 358 -11.13 24.77 -4.54
CA ASP A 358 -11.82 23.69 -5.24
C ASP A 358 -10.93 23.18 -6.37
N LEU A 359 -10.43 21.94 -6.19
CA LEU A 359 -9.44 21.35 -7.09
C LEU A 359 -9.99 21.19 -8.52
N ASN A 360 -11.31 21.06 -8.69
CA ASN A 360 -11.95 20.87 -9.99
C ASN A 360 -12.30 22.19 -10.70
N VAL A 361 -11.72 23.30 -10.26
CA VAL A 361 -11.73 24.60 -10.96
C VAL A 361 -10.34 25.26 -10.91
N ASN A 362 -9.29 24.50 -10.60
CA ASN A 362 -7.91 24.96 -10.47
C ASN A 362 -7.02 24.50 -11.65
N PHE A 363 -7.57 23.98 -12.75
CA PHE A 363 -6.81 23.65 -13.95
C PHE A 363 -6.82 24.79 -14.99
N ASP A 364 -5.74 24.93 -15.76
CA ASP A 364 -5.60 25.90 -16.85
C ASP A 364 -6.44 25.51 -18.09
N ALA A 365 -7.76 25.57 -17.95
CA ALA A 365 -8.72 25.36 -19.06
C ALA A 365 -9.97 26.20 -18.82
N GLY A 366 -9.98 27.43 -19.34
CA GLY A 366 -11.04 28.40 -19.06
C GLY A 366 -11.04 28.89 -17.60
N TRP A 367 -9.91 28.81 -16.91
CA TRP A 367 -9.76 29.21 -15.51
C TRP A 367 -10.23 30.65 -15.27
N GLY A 368 -11.14 30.85 -14.32
CA GLY A 368 -11.71 32.16 -13.99
C GLY A 368 -12.87 32.61 -14.90
N HIS A 369 -13.22 31.84 -15.94
CA HIS A 369 -14.32 32.17 -16.85
C HIS A 369 -15.64 31.43 -16.54
N GLY A 370 -15.65 30.52 -15.56
CA GLY A 370 -16.86 29.80 -15.14
C GLY A 370 -17.83 30.69 -14.37
N ARG A 371 -19.14 30.58 -14.66
CA ARG A 371 -20.19 31.39 -14.01
C ARG A 371 -20.23 31.19 -12.48
N ASN A 372 -19.83 30.01 -12.03
CA ASN A 372 -19.79 29.65 -10.60
C ASN A 372 -18.41 29.86 -9.95
N ASN A 373 -17.38 30.26 -10.69
CA ASN A 373 -16.04 30.45 -10.15
C ASN A 373 -16.02 31.58 -9.11
N LEU A 374 -15.36 31.34 -7.98
CA LEU A 374 -15.16 32.32 -6.92
C LEU A 374 -13.69 32.73 -6.84
N THR A 375 -13.44 33.97 -6.44
CA THR A 375 -12.09 34.56 -6.27
C THR A 375 -11.66 34.65 -4.80
N MET A 376 -12.50 34.21 -3.87
CA MET A 376 -12.20 34.15 -2.43
C MET A 376 -12.44 32.75 -1.88
N ILE A 377 -11.74 32.41 -0.80
CA ILE A 377 -11.85 31.12 -0.11
C ILE A 377 -13.31 30.78 0.23
N ALA A 378 -13.69 29.54 -0.05
CA ALA A 378 -15.07 29.07 0.05
C ALA A 378 -15.08 27.54 0.23
N PRO A 379 -16.21 26.93 0.63
CA PRO A 379 -16.27 25.47 0.75
C PRO A 379 -16.30 24.78 -0.62
N ALA A 380 -16.51 25.55 -1.69
CA ALA A 380 -16.68 25.13 -3.08
C ALA A 380 -16.31 26.27 -4.04
N ASN A 381 -15.93 25.92 -5.26
CA ASN A 381 -15.75 26.81 -6.42
C ASN A 381 -14.70 27.95 -6.31
N TYR A 382 -13.97 28.09 -5.20
CA TYR A 382 -12.81 29.00 -5.16
C TYR A 382 -11.71 28.45 -6.08
N ILE A 383 -11.33 29.24 -7.08
CA ILE A 383 -10.42 28.82 -8.16
C ILE A 383 -8.95 28.78 -7.78
N GLY A 384 -8.60 29.29 -6.59
CA GLY A 384 -7.22 29.46 -6.15
C GLY A 384 -6.58 30.76 -6.63
N PRO A 385 -5.34 31.06 -6.21
CA PRO A 385 -4.62 32.28 -6.61
C PRO A 385 -4.14 32.26 -8.08
N GLU A 386 -3.89 31.07 -8.64
CA GLU A 386 -3.46 30.86 -10.02
C GLU A 386 -3.81 29.42 -10.46
N PRO A 387 -3.88 29.12 -11.77
CA PRO A 387 -4.03 27.74 -12.24
C PRO A 387 -2.93 26.84 -11.68
N HIS A 388 -3.31 25.67 -11.19
CA HIS A 388 -2.43 24.64 -10.63
C HIS A 388 -1.66 25.09 -9.37
N SER A 389 -2.19 26.07 -8.64
CA SER A 389 -1.67 26.53 -7.35
C SER A 389 -1.62 25.43 -6.30
N GLU A 390 -2.49 24.43 -6.42
CA GLU A 390 -2.59 23.37 -5.44
C GLU A 390 -1.64 22.20 -5.73
N PRO A 391 -0.96 21.66 -4.70
CA PRO A 391 -0.05 20.52 -4.88
C PRO A 391 -0.78 19.27 -5.38
N GLU A 392 -2.07 19.10 -5.04
CA GLU A 392 -2.91 18.02 -5.55
C GLU A 392 -3.07 18.12 -7.09
N ASN A 393 -3.39 19.30 -7.63
CA ASN A 393 -3.47 19.52 -9.07
C ASN A 393 -2.12 19.28 -9.76
N ARG A 394 -1.00 19.74 -9.16
CA ARG A 394 0.34 19.50 -9.73
C ARG A 394 0.73 18.02 -9.75
N ALA A 395 0.32 17.24 -8.74
CA ALA A 395 0.53 15.80 -8.72
C ALA A 395 -0.19 15.11 -9.90
N LEU A 396 -1.44 15.50 -10.16
CA LEU A 396 -2.20 15.01 -11.30
C LEU A 396 -1.57 15.42 -12.63
N LEU A 397 -1.12 16.67 -12.77
CA LEU A 397 -0.41 17.12 -13.97
C LEU A 397 0.89 16.34 -14.22
N HIS A 398 1.65 16.06 -13.17
CA HIS A 398 2.85 15.23 -13.27
C HIS A 398 2.49 13.83 -13.78
N LEU A 399 1.47 13.19 -13.19
CA LEU A 399 0.98 11.91 -13.67
C LEU A 399 0.56 11.97 -15.15
N ILE A 400 -0.25 12.94 -15.54
CA ILE A 400 -0.77 13.08 -16.91
C ILE A 400 0.38 13.21 -17.93
N ARG A 401 1.41 14.02 -17.61
CA ARG A 401 2.57 14.21 -18.50
C ARG A 401 3.37 12.93 -18.73
N HIS A 402 3.49 12.09 -17.70
CA HIS A 402 4.25 10.84 -17.77
C HIS A 402 3.42 9.67 -18.30
N PHE A 403 2.16 9.55 -17.85
CA PHE A 403 1.26 8.47 -18.24
C PHE A 403 0.73 8.65 -19.66
N ARG A 404 0.47 9.89 -20.10
CA ARG A 404 -0.11 10.24 -21.41
C ARG A 404 -1.41 9.46 -21.69
N PRO A 405 -2.49 9.76 -20.95
CA PRO A 405 -3.75 9.06 -21.14
C PRO A 405 -4.31 9.27 -22.54
N THR A 406 -4.88 8.21 -23.12
CA THR A 406 -5.68 8.27 -24.35
C THR A 406 -7.16 8.51 -24.05
N THR A 407 -7.59 8.28 -22.80
CA THR A 407 -8.96 8.50 -22.34
C THR A 407 -8.95 8.81 -20.84
N SER A 408 -9.88 9.64 -20.36
CA SER A 408 -10.01 9.95 -18.93
C SER A 408 -11.44 9.89 -18.42
N LEU A 409 -11.60 9.39 -17.19
CA LEU A 409 -12.86 9.32 -16.45
C LEU A 409 -12.69 9.94 -15.06
N ALA A 410 -13.48 10.97 -14.74
CA ALA A 410 -13.47 11.63 -13.44
C ALA A 410 -14.76 11.30 -12.67
N LEU A 411 -14.65 10.51 -11.59
CA LEU A 411 -15.78 10.12 -10.77
C LEU A 411 -16.13 11.23 -9.77
N HIS A 412 -17.37 11.66 -9.84
CA HIS A 412 -18.01 12.63 -8.96
C HIS A 412 -19.34 12.07 -8.45
N THR A 413 -19.98 12.78 -7.53
CA THR A 413 -21.35 12.51 -7.10
C THR A 413 -22.06 13.84 -6.81
N LYS A 414 -23.30 14.06 -7.26
CA LYS A 414 -24.31 13.11 -7.75
C LYS A 414 -25.07 13.70 -8.94
N GLY A 415 -25.84 12.88 -9.64
CA GLY A 415 -26.76 13.35 -10.67
C GLY A 415 -27.25 12.30 -11.66
N ASN A 416 -26.56 11.16 -11.77
CA ASN A 416 -26.71 10.24 -12.91
C ASN A 416 -26.49 10.97 -14.26
N VAL A 417 -25.40 11.74 -14.33
CA VAL A 417 -25.04 12.54 -15.51
C VAL A 417 -23.60 12.22 -15.93
N ILE A 418 -23.36 12.14 -17.24
CA ILE A 418 -22.05 12.09 -17.85
C ILE A 418 -21.79 13.44 -18.53
N TYR A 419 -20.89 14.24 -17.96
CA TYR A 419 -20.46 15.48 -18.61
C TYR A 419 -19.28 15.27 -19.54
N TYR A 420 -19.28 15.96 -20.67
CA TYR A 420 -18.18 16.05 -21.63
C TYR A 420 -17.89 17.51 -21.99
N SER A 421 -16.68 17.81 -22.47
CA SER A 421 -16.26 19.18 -22.78
C SER A 421 -16.02 19.45 -24.27
N ARG A 422 -15.95 18.41 -25.12
CA ARG A 422 -15.83 18.52 -26.58
C ARG A 422 -17.02 17.89 -27.27
N LEU A 423 -17.55 18.56 -28.30
CA LEU A 423 -18.65 18.01 -29.11
C LEU A 423 -18.26 16.68 -29.80
N GLU A 424 -16.98 16.48 -30.10
CA GLU A 424 -16.46 15.22 -30.64
C GLU A 424 -16.61 14.03 -29.67
N ASP A 425 -16.68 14.30 -28.36
CA ASP A 425 -16.85 13.28 -27.33
C ASP A 425 -18.33 12.95 -27.07
N GLN A 426 -19.28 13.73 -27.64
CA GLN A 426 -20.72 13.59 -27.43
C GLN A 426 -21.26 12.19 -27.75
N PRO A 427 -20.94 11.55 -28.91
CA PRO A 427 -21.49 10.24 -29.23
C PRO A 427 -21.10 9.16 -28.21
N THR A 428 -19.85 9.21 -27.72
CA THR A 428 -19.38 8.30 -26.67
C THR A 428 -20.08 8.59 -25.34
N ALA A 429 -20.25 9.86 -24.97
CA ALA A 429 -20.97 10.23 -23.75
C ALA A 429 -22.44 9.74 -23.77
N GLU A 430 -23.15 9.93 -24.88
CA GLU A 430 -24.53 9.47 -25.08
C GLU A 430 -24.63 7.94 -25.06
N HIS A 431 -23.69 7.24 -25.71
CA HIS A 431 -23.65 5.78 -25.68
C HIS A 431 -23.50 5.24 -24.25
N LEU A 432 -22.51 5.76 -23.51
CA LEU A 432 -22.28 5.40 -22.12
C LEU A 432 -23.49 5.72 -21.26
N ALA A 433 -24.07 6.91 -21.43
CA ALA A 433 -25.21 7.36 -20.64
C ALA A 433 -26.43 6.45 -20.84
N ASN A 434 -26.73 6.08 -22.10
CA ASN A 434 -27.81 5.15 -22.43
C ASN A 434 -27.62 3.76 -21.80
N GLN A 435 -26.39 3.25 -21.75
CA GLN A 435 -26.10 1.94 -21.16
C GLN A 435 -26.43 1.87 -19.66
N VAL A 436 -26.25 2.98 -18.93
CA VAL A 436 -26.46 3.04 -17.47
C VAL A 436 -27.66 3.87 -17.04
N SER A 437 -28.53 4.27 -17.98
CA SER A 437 -29.71 5.12 -17.74
C SER A 437 -29.38 6.49 -17.13
N PHE A 438 -28.32 7.13 -17.64
CA PHE A 438 -27.86 8.48 -17.28
C PHE A 438 -28.24 9.49 -18.35
N GLN A 439 -28.04 10.78 -18.06
CA GLN A 439 -28.04 11.84 -19.08
C GLN A 439 -26.61 12.14 -19.54
N ALA A 440 -26.45 12.58 -20.78
CA ALA A 440 -25.19 13.10 -21.29
C ALA A 440 -25.32 14.62 -21.53
N GLU A 441 -24.43 15.42 -20.94
CA GLU A 441 -24.53 16.88 -20.97
C GLU A 441 -23.19 17.55 -21.30
N LEU A 442 -23.23 18.63 -22.08
CA LEU A 442 -22.05 19.45 -22.33
C LEU A 442 -21.75 20.32 -21.09
N SER A 443 -20.50 20.27 -20.61
CA SER A 443 -20.04 21.10 -19.49
C SER A 443 -20.03 22.58 -19.88
N THR A 444 -20.94 23.38 -19.32
CA THR A 444 -21.09 24.82 -19.64
C THR A 444 -21.13 25.74 -18.43
N ALA A 445 -21.25 25.20 -17.20
CA ALA A 445 -21.52 25.97 -15.99
C ALA A 445 -20.26 26.41 -15.22
N SER A 446 -19.23 25.56 -15.18
CA SER A 446 -17.97 25.78 -14.48
C SER A 446 -16.82 25.36 -15.39
N TYR A 447 -15.77 26.19 -15.46
CA TYR A 447 -14.54 25.91 -16.18
C TYR A 447 -13.38 25.71 -15.20
N GLY A 448 -12.29 25.14 -15.72
CA GLY A 448 -11.07 24.85 -14.97
C GLY A 448 -11.05 23.45 -14.34
N GLY A 449 -11.92 22.55 -14.79
CA GLY A 449 -11.95 21.15 -14.32
C GLY A 449 -10.88 20.27 -14.96
N LEU A 450 -10.66 19.10 -14.36
CA LEU A 450 -9.73 18.10 -14.90
C LEU A 450 -10.16 17.64 -16.30
N THR A 451 -11.46 17.39 -16.48
CA THR A 451 -12.08 17.01 -17.75
C THR A 451 -11.88 18.09 -18.81
N ASP A 452 -12.08 19.36 -18.46
CA ASP A 452 -11.85 20.49 -19.39
C ASP A 452 -10.38 20.56 -19.82
N TYR A 453 -9.45 20.39 -18.88
CA TYR A 453 -8.02 20.42 -19.18
C TYR A 453 -7.61 19.30 -20.13
N LEU A 454 -8.00 18.06 -19.83
CA LEU A 454 -7.64 16.93 -20.69
C LEU A 454 -8.32 17.00 -22.06
N ALA A 455 -9.59 17.38 -22.12
CA ALA A 455 -10.31 17.51 -23.37
C ALA A 455 -9.78 18.70 -24.19
N LEU A 456 -9.86 19.92 -23.66
CA LEU A 456 -9.65 21.15 -24.43
C LEU A 456 -8.17 21.50 -24.63
N ARG A 457 -7.28 21.15 -23.69
CA ARG A 457 -5.84 21.46 -23.80
C ARG A 457 -5.00 20.28 -24.27
N CYS A 458 -5.37 19.06 -23.89
CA CYS A 458 -4.60 17.86 -24.28
C CYS A 458 -5.21 17.09 -25.45
N GLY A 459 -6.44 17.40 -25.88
CA GLY A 459 -7.13 16.66 -26.95
C GLY A 459 -7.53 15.24 -26.56
N VAL A 460 -7.59 14.92 -25.26
CA VAL A 460 -7.89 13.59 -24.74
C VAL A 460 -9.39 13.46 -24.47
N PRO A 461 -10.10 12.47 -25.07
CA PRO A 461 -11.49 12.18 -24.74
C PRO A 461 -11.67 11.99 -23.23
N SER A 462 -12.51 12.82 -22.62
CA SER A 462 -12.61 12.92 -21.16
C SER A 462 -14.05 13.10 -20.70
N PHE A 463 -14.43 12.35 -19.67
CA PHE A 463 -15.81 12.33 -19.16
C PHE A 463 -15.85 12.47 -17.64
N THR A 464 -16.74 13.33 -17.14
CA THR A 464 -17.07 13.43 -15.71
C THR A 464 -18.30 12.57 -15.44
N LEU A 465 -18.19 11.61 -14.53
CA LEU A 465 -19.26 10.68 -14.16
C LEU A 465 -19.86 11.11 -12.81
N GLU A 466 -21.02 11.76 -12.82
CA GLU A 466 -21.78 12.09 -11.60
C GLU A 466 -22.61 10.88 -11.16
N LEU A 467 -22.02 10.00 -10.35
CA LEU A 467 -22.66 8.77 -9.93
C LEU A 467 -23.71 9.00 -8.83
N GLY A 468 -24.76 8.18 -8.84
CA GLY A 468 -25.82 8.20 -7.85
C GLY A 468 -26.91 9.21 -8.18
N ALA A 469 -28.16 8.80 -7.98
CA ALA A 469 -29.32 9.60 -8.37
C ALA A 469 -29.44 10.89 -7.55
N ASP A 470 -30.01 11.92 -8.17
CA ASP A 470 -30.29 13.20 -7.52
C ASP A 470 -31.27 13.11 -6.33
N SER A 471 -32.05 12.04 -6.23
CA SER A 471 -32.92 11.80 -5.07
C SER A 471 -32.14 11.40 -3.80
N LEU A 472 -30.88 10.98 -3.92
CA LEU A 472 -30.09 10.52 -2.77
C LEU A 472 -29.65 11.68 -1.86
N LYS A 473 -29.55 11.42 -0.55
CA LYS A 473 -28.97 12.38 0.39
C LYS A 473 -27.49 12.61 0.07
N HIS A 474 -27.02 13.85 0.18
CA HIS A 474 -25.61 14.21 0.01
C HIS A 474 -24.97 14.57 1.36
N PRO A 475 -23.76 14.08 1.72
CA PRO A 475 -22.95 13.05 1.04
C PRO A 475 -23.67 11.71 0.86
N ILE A 476 -23.46 11.05 -0.28
CA ILE A 476 -23.92 9.67 -0.47
C ILE A 476 -23.17 8.75 0.50
N GLY A 477 -23.91 7.94 1.25
CA GLY A 477 -23.37 7.02 2.25
C GLY A 477 -22.85 5.70 1.67
N LYS A 478 -22.05 4.98 2.47
CA LYS A 478 -21.47 3.66 2.11
C LYS A 478 -22.53 2.60 1.75
N SER A 479 -23.75 2.71 2.27
CA SER A 479 -24.87 1.81 1.96
C SER A 479 -25.23 1.76 0.46
N HIS A 480 -24.84 2.76 -0.32
CA HIS A 480 -25.09 2.81 -1.77
C HIS A 480 -23.96 2.21 -2.61
N LEU A 481 -22.86 1.74 -2.01
CA LEU A 481 -21.77 1.11 -2.75
C LEU A 481 -22.27 -0.05 -3.67
N PRO A 482 -23.17 -0.96 -3.22
CA PRO A 482 -23.69 -2.02 -4.08
C PRO A 482 -24.46 -1.53 -5.31
N THR A 483 -25.02 -0.32 -5.28
CA THR A 483 -25.72 0.27 -6.43
C THR A 483 -24.79 1.05 -7.36
N LEU A 484 -23.69 1.61 -6.84
CA LEU A 484 -22.71 2.36 -7.64
C LEU A 484 -21.76 1.44 -8.41
N MET A 485 -21.41 0.29 -7.83
CA MET A 485 -20.45 -0.65 -8.41
C MET A 485 -20.87 -1.21 -9.78
N PRO A 486 -22.12 -1.69 -9.99
CA PRO A 486 -22.56 -2.17 -11.30
C PRO A 486 -22.48 -1.10 -12.39
N THR A 487 -22.89 0.13 -12.07
CA THR A 487 -22.80 1.27 -13.00
C THR A 487 -21.35 1.55 -13.41
N LEU A 488 -20.44 1.61 -12.44
CA LEU A 488 -19.02 1.85 -12.74
C LEU A 488 -18.42 0.70 -13.57
N ASN A 489 -18.76 -0.55 -13.23
CA ASN A 489 -18.34 -1.73 -13.99
C ASN A 489 -18.78 -1.65 -15.45
N GLN A 490 -20.04 -1.29 -15.70
CA GLN A 490 -20.58 -1.22 -17.05
C GLN A 490 -19.88 -0.15 -17.89
N ILE A 491 -19.67 1.05 -17.34
CA ILE A 491 -18.95 2.14 -18.02
C ILE A 491 -17.50 1.75 -18.30
N LEU A 492 -16.78 1.19 -17.30
CA LEU A 492 -15.37 0.83 -17.49
C LEU A 492 -15.20 -0.34 -18.45
N ASN A 493 -16.13 -1.29 -18.48
CA ASN A 493 -16.09 -2.42 -19.42
C ASN A 493 -16.15 -1.96 -20.88
N TYR A 494 -16.92 -0.91 -21.21
CA TYR A 494 -16.92 -0.34 -22.57
C TYR A 494 -15.49 0.01 -23.02
N PHE A 495 -14.74 0.75 -22.19
CA PHE A 495 -13.37 1.12 -22.52
C PHE A 495 -12.38 -0.06 -22.52
N LEU A 496 -12.61 -1.06 -21.65
CA LEU A 496 -11.78 -2.27 -21.60
C LEU A 496 -11.99 -3.17 -22.82
N MET A 497 -13.21 -3.27 -23.36
CA MET A 497 -13.52 -4.13 -24.51
C MET A 497 -13.03 -3.55 -25.84
N GLY A 498 -12.74 -2.24 -25.89
CA GLY A 498 -12.18 -1.60 -27.08
C GLY A 498 -13.16 -1.29 -28.20
N GLU A 499 -14.42 -1.09 -27.82
CA GLU A 499 -15.48 -0.61 -28.70
C GLU A 499 -15.42 0.89 -28.97
#